data_AF-A0A925F2X8-F1
#
_entry.id   AF-A0A925F2X8-F1
#
_cell.length_a   1.000
_cell.length_b   1.000
_cell.length_c   1.000
_cell.angle_alpha   90.00
_cell.angle_beta   90.00
_cell.angle_gamma   90.00
#
_symmetry.space_group_name_H-M   'P 1'
#
loop_
_entity.id
_entity.type
_entity.pdbx_description
1 polymer ?
#
loop_
_entity_poly.entity_id
_entity_poly.type
_entity_poly.pdbx_seq_one_letter_code
_entity_poly.pdbx_strand_id
1 'polypeptide(L)'
;SSVINRFPDDKHTVIILTNHADRIIDQLAIDIAGMYVPALSRPNAIKDPSPGTSNRLKTIFSQLLHGNYNPVEFTAAMNTFLKTSTSKSLWQWFASFGKLGTFTLSDYEVKEAVTTLRYRVMLGENSYLFTIRTVKNGKIAQIYFS
;
A
#
# COMPACT_ATOMS: atom_id res chain seq x y z
N SER A 1 3.17 -18.43 -9.71
CA SER A 1 4.28 -17.46 -9.67
C SER A 1 5.28 -17.87 -8.59
N SER A 2 6.56 -17.58 -8.81
CA SER A 2 7.64 -17.95 -7.89
C SER A 2 8.68 -16.84 -7.80
N VAL A 3 9.20 -16.58 -6.60
CA VAL A 3 10.31 -15.66 -6.37
C VAL A 3 11.35 -16.33 -5.50
N ILE A 4 12.62 -16.08 -5.81
CA ILE A 4 13.77 -16.52 -5.05
C ILE A 4 14.57 -15.27 -4.71
N ASN A 5 14.53 -14.86 -3.44
CA ASN A 5 15.39 -13.79 -2.92
C ASN A 5 16.53 -14.40 -2.11
N ARG A 6 17.76 -14.08 -2.51
CA ARG A 6 18.98 -14.53 -1.84
C ARG A 6 19.61 -13.34 -1.11
N PHE A 7 20.00 -13.58 0.14
CA PHE A 7 20.74 -12.67 1.00
C PHE A 7 22.07 -13.37 1.36
N PRO A 8 23.09 -13.30 0.48
CA PRO A 8 24.30 -14.11 0.60
C PRO A 8 25.11 -13.77 1.85
N ASP A 9 25.17 -12.48 2.19
CA ASP A 9 25.88 -11.95 3.35
C ASP A 9 25.29 -12.50 4.66
N ASP A 10 23.98 -12.68 4.70
CA ASP A 10 23.23 -13.24 5.82
C ASP A 10 23.02 -14.76 5.72
N LYS A 11 23.58 -15.41 4.68
CA LYS A 11 23.39 -16.84 4.36
C LYS A 11 21.92 -17.28 4.34
N HIS A 12 21.02 -16.36 3.96
CA HIS A 12 19.58 -16.59 3.98
C HIS A 12 19.01 -16.60 2.57
N THR A 13 18.03 -17.45 2.31
CA THR A 13 17.32 -17.47 1.03
C THR A 13 15.84 -17.71 1.29
N VAL A 14 15.01 -16.81 0.75
CA VAL A 14 13.56 -16.92 0.80
C VAL A 14 13.07 -17.35 -0.57
N ILE A 15 12.38 -18.49 -0.61
CA ILE A 15 11.76 -19.04 -1.81
C ILE A 15 10.25 -19.03 -1.57
N ILE A 16 9.52 -18.32 -2.43
CA ILE A 16 8.07 -18.27 -2.37
C ILE A 16 7.52 -18.91 -3.63
N LEU A 17 6.67 -19.91 -3.46
CA LEU A 17 5.89 -20.55 -4.51
C LEU A 17 4.42 -20.25 -4.24
N THR A 18 3.75 -19.56 -5.16
CA THR A 18 2.34 -19.19 -5.00
C THR A 18 1.56 -19.41 -6.28
N ASN A 19 0.30 -19.84 -6.15
CA ASN A 19 -0.61 -20.00 -7.28
C ASN A 19 -1.30 -18.68 -7.67
N HIS A 20 -1.04 -17.59 -6.95
CA HIS A 20 -1.54 -16.25 -7.28
C HIS A 20 -0.52 -15.45 -8.08
N ALA A 21 -0.94 -14.92 -9.23
CA ALA A 21 -0.11 -14.09 -10.11
C ALA A 21 -0.07 -12.60 -9.69
N ASP A 22 -1.00 -12.16 -8.84
CA ASP A 22 -1.27 -10.74 -8.62
C ASP A 22 -0.60 -10.13 -7.38
N ARG A 23 0.17 -10.91 -6.62
CA ARG A 23 0.91 -10.36 -5.45
C ARG A 23 2.29 -9.85 -5.86
N ILE A 24 2.72 -8.76 -5.23
CA ILE A 24 4.10 -8.29 -5.30
C ILE A 24 4.94 -9.22 -4.42
N ILE A 25 5.36 -10.36 -4.97
CA ILE A 25 5.97 -11.46 -4.21
C ILE A 25 7.36 -11.08 -3.66
N ASP A 26 8.09 -10.18 -4.32
CA ASP A 26 9.40 -9.71 -3.86
C ASP A 26 9.33 -9.05 -2.49
N GLN A 27 8.24 -8.33 -2.24
CA GLN A 27 8.00 -7.62 -0.99
C GLN A 27 7.69 -8.59 0.15
N LEU A 28 6.86 -9.60 -0.12
CA LEU A 28 6.61 -10.69 0.82
C LEU A 28 7.90 -11.44 1.19
N ALA A 29 8.79 -11.65 0.22
CA ALA A 29 10.07 -12.32 0.48
C ALA A 29 10.97 -11.53 1.42
N ILE A 30 10.98 -10.19 1.34
CA ILE A 30 11.74 -9.34 2.26
C ILE A 30 11.09 -9.32 3.65
N ASP A 31 9.76 -9.31 3.75
CA ASP A 31 9.09 -9.34 5.05
C ASP A 31 9.32 -10.67 5.78
N ILE A 32 9.29 -11.80 5.06
CA ILE A 32 9.65 -13.11 5.59
C ILE A 32 11.12 -13.11 6.04
N ALA A 33 12.03 -12.58 5.22
CA ALA A 33 13.45 -12.48 5.59
C ALA A 33 13.63 -11.66 6.88
N GLY A 34 12.93 -10.54 7.01
CA GLY A 34 12.95 -9.67 8.19
C GLY A 34 12.44 -10.33 9.48
N MET A 35 11.50 -11.28 9.39
CA MET A 35 11.03 -12.05 10.55
C MET A 35 12.11 -12.97 11.13
N TYR A 36 12.96 -13.56 10.27
CA TYR A 36 14.00 -14.51 10.69
C TYR A 36 15.35 -13.84 10.93
N VAL A 37 15.67 -12.83 10.14
CA VAL A 37 16.89 -12.02 10.25
C VAL A 37 16.45 -10.56 10.38
N PRO A 38 16.35 -10.01 11.61
CA PRO A 38 15.84 -8.66 11.83
C PRO A 38 16.57 -7.57 11.02
N ALA A 39 17.87 -7.76 10.73
CA ALA A 39 18.67 -6.86 9.89
C ALA A 39 18.20 -6.80 8.41
N LEU A 40 17.50 -7.83 7.94
CA LEU A 40 16.88 -7.88 6.61
C LEU A 40 15.48 -7.27 6.59
N SER A 41 14.97 -6.83 7.74
CA SER A 41 13.69 -6.11 7.78
C SER A 41 13.78 -4.86 6.95
N ARG A 42 12.71 -4.57 6.20
CA ARG A 42 12.61 -3.29 5.52
C ARG A 42 12.79 -2.16 6.55
N PRO A 43 13.55 -1.10 6.22
CA PRO A 43 13.69 0.04 7.10
C PRO A 43 12.31 0.51 7.57
N ASN A 44 12.15 0.69 8.88
CA ASN A 44 10.95 1.32 9.41
C ASN A 44 10.81 2.71 8.79
N ALA A 45 9.56 3.08 8.47
CA ALA A 45 9.09 4.43 8.19
C ALA A 45 10.16 5.40 7.67
N ILE A 46 10.26 5.53 6.34
CA ILE A 46 11.15 6.54 5.77
C ILE A 46 10.72 7.93 6.23
N LYS A 47 11.69 8.84 6.36
CA LYS A 47 11.39 10.25 6.63
C LYS A 47 10.50 10.76 5.50
N ASP A 48 9.27 11.12 5.83
CA ASP A 48 8.28 11.58 4.85
C ASP A 48 8.76 12.89 4.21
N PRO A 49 9.09 12.88 2.90
CA PRO A 49 9.57 14.08 2.21
C PRO A 49 8.43 15.09 1.96
N SER A 50 7.16 14.67 2.09
CA SER A 50 6.00 15.52 1.87
C SER A 50 4.87 15.21 2.87
N PRO A 51 5.01 15.62 4.14
CA PRO A 51 4.00 15.36 5.17
C PRO A 51 2.61 15.89 4.82
N GLY A 52 2.53 16.99 4.05
CA GLY A 52 1.27 17.52 3.54
C GLY A 52 0.56 16.54 2.59
N THR A 53 1.31 15.86 1.71
CA THR A 53 0.77 14.84 0.81
C THR A 53 0.25 13.64 1.60
N SER A 54 1.03 13.15 2.57
CA SER A 54 0.62 12.02 3.41
C SER A 54 -0.62 12.33 4.25
N ASN A 55 -0.73 13.53 4.80
CA ASN A 55 -1.93 13.96 5.54
C ASN A 55 -3.18 14.07 4.64
N ARG A 56 -3.02 14.58 3.41
CA ARG A 56 -4.09 14.57 2.40
C ARG A 56 -4.52 13.13 2.07
N LEU A 57 -3.57 12.25 1.80
CA LEU A 57 -3.86 10.84 1.47
C LEU A 57 -4.49 10.09 2.64
N LYS A 58 -4.03 10.33 3.88
CA LYS A 58 -4.67 9.79 5.10
C LYS A 58 -6.13 10.23 5.22
N THR A 59 -6.41 11.51 4.95
CA THR A 59 -7.78 12.05 4.97
C THR A 59 -8.65 11.37 3.91
N ILE A 60 -8.16 11.27 2.68
CA ILE A 60 -8.89 10.60 1.58
C ILE A 60 -9.14 9.12 1.91
N PHE A 61 -8.13 8.43 2.44
CA PHE A 61 -8.26 7.03 2.85
C PHE A 61 -9.31 6.86 3.95
N SER A 62 -9.30 7.75 4.96
CA SER A 62 -10.32 7.78 5.99
C SER A 62 -11.72 7.97 5.41
N GLN A 63 -11.91 8.91 4.48
CA GLN A 63 -13.20 9.13 3.84
C GLN A 63 -13.70 7.87 3.12
N LEU A 64 -12.82 7.20 2.37
CA LEU A 64 -13.14 5.97 1.64
C LEU A 64 -13.64 4.86 2.58
N LEU A 65 -12.99 4.68 3.74
CA LEU A 65 -13.43 3.73 4.77
C LEU A 65 -14.83 4.08 5.34
N HIS A 66 -15.20 5.35 5.35
CA HIS A 66 -16.54 5.81 5.74
C HIS A 66 -17.54 5.80 4.57
N GLY A 67 -17.18 5.26 3.41
CA GLY A 67 -18.02 5.20 2.22
C GLY A 67 -18.17 6.53 1.48
N ASN A 68 -17.35 7.53 1.81
CA ASN A 68 -17.37 8.87 1.22
C ASN A 68 -16.11 9.11 0.38
N TYR A 69 -16.20 9.94 -0.64
CA TYR A 69 -15.00 10.43 -1.34
C TYR A 69 -15.29 11.72 -2.12
N ASN A 70 -14.26 12.54 -2.30
CA ASN A 70 -14.32 13.70 -3.19
C ASN A 70 -13.82 13.31 -4.59
N PRO A 71 -14.66 13.31 -5.64
CA PRO A 71 -14.23 12.92 -6.99
C PRO A 71 -13.08 13.73 -7.59
N VAL A 72 -12.85 14.96 -7.10
CA VAL A 72 -11.76 15.83 -7.58
C VAL A 72 -10.38 15.22 -7.30
N GLU A 73 -10.27 14.43 -6.24
CA GLU A 73 -9.02 13.79 -5.79
C GLU A 73 -8.56 12.63 -6.70
N PHE A 74 -9.46 12.13 -7.56
CA PHE A 74 -9.26 10.91 -8.34
C PHE A 74 -9.25 11.18 -9.83
N THR A 75 -8.58 10.30 -10.58
CA THR A 75 -8.70 10.26 -12.04
C THR A 75 -10.11 9.84 -12.46
N ALA A 76 -10.50 10.12 -13.70
CA ALA A 76 -11.81 9.71 -14.22
C ALA A 76 -12.01 8.19 -14.14
N ALA A 77 -10.98 7.40 -14.46
CA ALA A 77 -11.03 5.95 -14.37
C ALA A 77 -11.26 5.45 -12.94
N MET A 78 -10.54 6.01 -11.96
CA MET A 78 -10.71 5.63 -10.55
C MET A 78 -12.07 6.06 -10.01
N ASN A 79 -12.59 7.23 -10.43
CA ASN A 79 -13.95 7.64 -10.10
C ASN A 79 -15.00 6.65 -10.62
N THR A 80 -14.84 6.13 -11.83
CA THR A 80 -15.74 5.08 -12.37
C THR A 80 -15.67 3.83 -11.51
N PHE A 81 -14.47 3.39 -11.12
CA PHE A 81 -14.30 2.23 -10.23
C PHE A 81 -14.97 2.45 -8.87
N LEU A 82 -14.76 3.60 -8.22
CA LEU A 82 -15.34 3.93 -6.91
C LEU A 82 -16.87 3.98 -6.90
N LYS A 83 -17.52 4.14 -8.06
CA LYS A 83 -18.98 4.09 -8.20
C LYS A 83 -19.55 2.67 -8.23
N THR A 84 -18.72 1.66 -8.52
CA THR A 84 -19.16 0.26 -8.62
C THR A 84 -19.57 -0.31 -7.26
N SER A 85 -20.49 -1.28 -7.28
CA SER A 85 -20.85 -2.06 -6.07
C SER A 85 -19.62 -2.79 -5.51
N THR A 86 -18.79 -3.37 -6.37
CA THR A 86 -17.56 -4.05 -5.98
C THR A 86 -16.62 -3.15 -5.18
N SER A 87 -16.37 -1.92 -5.63
CA SER A 87 -15.52 -0.99 -4.87
C SER A 87 -16.15 -0.60 -3.55
N LYS A 88 -17.47 -0.41 -3.47
CA LYS A 88 -18.16 -0.10 -2.21
C LYS A 88 -18.01 -1.24 -1.20
N SER A 89 -18.25 -2.48 -1.63
CA SER A 89 -18.07 -3.67 -0.79
C SER A 89 -16.62 -3.83 -0.33
N LEU A 90 -15.64 -3.53 -1.20
CA LEU A 90 -14.23 -3.57 -0.86
C LEU A 90 -13.89 -2.59 0.29
N TRP A 91 -14.34 -1.33 0.20
CA TRP A 91 -14.07 -0.34 1.24
C TRP A 91 -14.83 -0.62 2.53
N GLN A 92 -16.06 -1.14 2.45
CA GLN A 92 -16.81 -1.62 3.62
C GLN A 92 -16.10 -2.77 4.33
N TRP A 93 -15.54 -3.72 3.56
CA TRP A 93 -14.76 -4.81 4.11
C TRP A 93 -13.52 -4.31 4.86
N PHE A 94 -12.76 -3.37 4.29
CA PHE A 94 -11.64 -2.75 5.01
C PHE A 94 -12.08 -1.97 6.25
N ALA A 95 -13.19 -1.24 6.18
CA ALA A 95 -13.75 -0.53 7.33
C ALA A 95 -14.14 -1.47 8.47
N SER A 96 -14.53 -2.72 8.16
CA SER A 96 -14.87 -3.73 9.16
C SER A 96 -13.69 -4.19 10.03
N PHE A 97 -12.45 -3.95 9.58
CA PHE A 97 -11.25 -4.28 10.35
C PHE A 97 -10.96 -3.30 11.49
N GLY A 98 -11.67 -2.18 11.54
CA GLY A 98 -11.63 -1.22 12.63
C GLY A 98 -11.25 0.18 12.19
N LYS A 99 -11.06 1.05 13.18
CA LYS A 99 -10.74 2.46 12.95
C LYS A 99 -9.34 2.61 12.35
N LEU A 100 -9.18 3.61 11.49
CA LEU A 100 -7.88 4.02 10.97
C LEU A 100 -7.00 4.55 12.10
N GLY A 101 -5.92 3.85 12.38
CA GLY A 101 -4.88 4.25 13.34
C GLY A 101 -3.73 5.00 12.66
N THR A 102 -2.56 4.36 12.61
CA THR A 102 -1.37 4.91 11.97
C THR A 102 -1.47 4.79 10.45
N PHE A 103 -0.84 5.76 9.78
CA PHE A 103 -0.75 5.84 8.32
C PHE A 103 0.65 6.37 8.02
N THR A 104 1.58 5.45 7.75
CA THR A 104 3.01 5.76 7.77
C THR A 104 3.63 5.40 6.43
N LEU A 105 4.23 6.40 5.78
CA LEU A 105 4.94 6.19 4.53
C LEU A 105 6.09 5.21 4.77
N SER A 106 6.06 4.11 4.03
CA SER A 106 7.07 3.05 4.10
C SER A 106 8.05 3.16 2.95
N ASP A 107 7.57 3.59 1.77
CA ASP A 107 8.38 3.70 0.56
C ASP A 107 7.71 4.64 -0.46
N TYR A 108 8.51 5.25 -1.32
CA TYR A 108 8.01 5.98 -2.48
C TYR A 108 8.93 5.81 -3.69
N GLU A 109 8.31 5.78 -4.86
CA GLU A 109 8.99 5.61 -6.14
C GLU A 109 8.38 6.56 -7.16
N VAL A 110 9.21 7.38 -7.78
CA VAL A 110 8.79 8.27 -8.87
C VAL A 110 9.33 7.69 -10.18
N LYS A 111 8.43 7.30 -11.08
CA LYS A 111 8.76 6.82 -12.41
C LYS A 111 7.98 7.63 -13.44
N GLU A 112 8.69 8.36 -14.28
CA GLU A 112 8.13 9.22 -15.31
C GLU A 112 7.07 10.20 -14.74
N ALA A 113 5.80 9.99 -15.05
CA ALA A 113 4.67 10.81 -14.64
C ALA A 113 3.81 10.17 -13.52
N VAL A 114 4.28 9.06 -12.93
CA VAL A 114 3.59 8.30 -11.88
C VAL A 114 4.43 8.26 -10.62
N THR A 115 3.83 8.65 -9.50
CA THR A 115 4.38 8.45 -8.17
C THR A 115 3.67 7.30 -7.50
N THR A 116 4.42 6.29 -7.08
CA THR A 116 3.93 5.16 -6.29
C THR A 116 4.32 5.38 -4.84
N LEU A 117 3.34 5.44 -3.95
CA LEU A 117 3.52 5.63 -2.51
C LEU A 117 3.02 4.38 -1.80
N ARG A 118 3.83 3.84 -0.89
CA ARG A 118 3.47 2.64 -0.11
C ARG A 118 3.35 3.03 1.36
N TYR A 119 2.19 2.77 1.94
CA TYR A 119 1.85 3.12 3.31
C TYR A 119 1.56 1.89 4.13
N ARG A 120 2.17 1.81 5.31
CA ARG A 120 1.72 0.92 6.38
C ARG A 120 0.55 1.59 7.09
N VAL A 121 -0.58 0.90 7.13
CA VAL A 121 -1.84 1.39 7.67
C VAL A 121 -2.32 0.46 8.77
N MET A 122 -2.62 1.00 9.93
CA MET A 122 -3.28 0.25 11.00
C MET A 122 -4.79 0.41 10.89
N LEU A 123 -5.50 -0.70 10.80
CA LEU A 123 -6.97 -0.76 10.90
C LEU A 123 -7.30 -1.66 12.09
N GLY A 124 -7.84 -1.06 13.15
CA GLY A 124 -7.93 -1.74 14.45
C GLY A 124 -6.54 -2.12 14.96
N GLU A 125 -6.34 -3.39 15.26
CA GLU A 125 -5.05 -3.95 15.74
C GLU A 125 -4.19 -4.53 14.60
N ASN A 126 -4.69 -4.53 13.37
CA ASN A 126 -4.03 -5.17 12.23
C ASN A 126 -3.28 -4.16 11.37
N SER A 127 -2.13 -4.58 10.85
CA SER A 127 -1.29 -3.78 9.95
C SER A 127 -1.45 -4.24 8.50
N TYR A 128 -1.66 -3.29 7.59
CA TYR A 128 -1.84 -3.53 6.16
C TYR A 128 -0.90 -2.65 5.34
N LEU A 129 -0.41 -3.17 4.22
CA LEU A 129 0.37 -2.39 3.26
C LEU A 129 -0.53 -1.96 2.10
N PHE A 130 -0.71 -0.65 1.94
CA PHE A 130 -1.46 -0.06 0.84
C PHE A 130 -0.52 0.66 -0.11
N THR A 131 -0.73 0.43 -1.40
CA THR A 131 -0.06 1.17 -2.46
C THR A 131 -1.03 2.16 -3.08
N ILE A 132 -0.61 3.43 -3.16
CA ILE A 132 -1.34 4.52 -3.79
C ILE A 132 -0.51 5.00 -4.98
N ARG A 133 -1.10 4.99 -6.17
CA ARG A 133 -0.48 5.56 -7.38
C ARG A 133 -1.12 6.91 -7.68
N THR A 134 -0.29 7.93 -7.80
CA THR A 134 -0.70 9.26 -8.23
C THR A 134 -0.05 9.62 -9.56
N VAL A 135 -0.72 10.46 -10.36
CA VAL A 135 -0.18 11.00 -11.62
C VAL A 135 0.32 12.44 -11.43
N LYS A 136 0.92 13.05 -12.47
CA LYS A 136 1.58 14.37 -12.44
C LYS A 136 0.81 15.53 -11.75
N ASN A 137 -0.52 15.48 -11.64
CA ASN A 137 -1.34 16.47 -10.92
C ASN A 137 -1.68 16.08 -9.47
N GLY A 138 -1.08 15.03 -8.93
CA GLY A 138 -1.34 14.50 -7.60
C GLY A 138 -2.71 13.83 -7.45
N LYS A 139 -3.44 13.56 -8.54
CA LYS A 139 -4.67 12.76 -8.49
C LYS A 139 -4.37 11.28 -8.34
N ILE A 140 -5.21 10.61 -7.57
CA ILE A 140 -5.10 9.18 -7.30
C ILE A 140 -5.64 8.42 -8.51
N ALA A 141 -4.76 7.64 -9.14
CA ALA A 141 -5.11 6.76 -10.24
C ALA A 141 -5.51 5.37 -9.75
N GLN A 142 -4.88 4.86 -8.68
CA GLN A 142 -5.14 3.53 -8.13
C GLN A 142 -4.84 3.50 -6.64
N ILE A 143 -5.64 2.71 -5.91
CA ILE A 143 -5.34 2.27 -4.54
C ILE A 143 -5.55 0.77 -4.49
N TYR A 144 -4.57 0.04 -3.99
CA TYR A 144 -4.67 -1.40 -3.79
C TYR A 144 -3.84 -1.83 -2.59
N PHE A 145 -4.21 -2.97 -2.00
CA PHE A 145 -3.47 -3.60 -0.92
C PHE A 145 -2.47 -4.60 -1.52
N SER A 146 -1.29 -4.71 -0.91
CA SER A 146 -0.18 -5.57 -1.34
C SER A 146 0.22 -6.53 -0.23
#